data_AF-A0A7S2G9T8-F1
#
_entry.id   AF-A0A7S2G9T8-F1
#
_cell.length_a   1.000
_cell.length_b   1.000
_cell.length_c   1.000
_cell.angle_alpha   90.00
_cell.angle_beta   90.00
_cell.angle_gamma   90.00
#
_symmetry.space_group_name_H-M   'P 1'
#
loop_
_entity.id
_entity.type
_entity.pdbx_description
1 polymer ?
#
loop_
_entity_poly.entity_id
_entity_poly.type
_entity_poly.pdbx_seq_one_letter_code
_entity_poly.pdbx_strand_id
1 'polypeptide(L)'
;EESSVQKDERVLQLSESRDAHKREALRLDRETVALKARLTETSEVVEVLEDDRNFLLRQLKLTEKKSEVLRVALGSRMDNPSEDDVSEVSTNADDLLAAMKAVEGMTLPKLVTRFSNPASVTEEIEPFKHSGGSSKLLLSLRRKLRKLKKSIASEKQLLDDLDRQVASIKIHREENWLEEHLVECIRAVQGDILARRRQALSGSLASRPSHRPSTVPNARRDMTASLEQIETLVRDSWGEPPLLLDVLTSSDRCDVLKRFLADERVAAIVSSLDQKPV
;
A
#
# COMPACT_ATOMS: atom_id res chain seq x y z
N GLU A 1 12.92 70.08 5.09
CA GLU A 1 13.45 69.17 4.05
C GLU A 1 13.79 67.79 4.61
N GLU A 2 14.45 67.68 5.77
CA GLU A 2 14.80 66.39 6.41
C GLU A 2 13.62 65.41 6.62
N SER A 3 12.43 65.90 6.97
CA SER A 3 11.23 65.06 7.12
C SER A 3 10.73 64.46 5.79
N SER A 4 11.03 65.09 4.65
CA SER A 4 10.70 64.55 3.33
C SER A 4 11.63 63.40 2.98
N VAL A 5 12.94 63.61 3.17
CA VAL A 5 13.97 62.59 2.90
C VAL A 5 13.74 61.33 3.72
N GLN A 6 13.38 61.46 5.00
CA GLN A 6 13.04 60.31 5.85
C GLN A 6 11.79 59.54 5.40
N LYS A 7 10.80 60.23 4.82
CA LYS A 7 9.61 59.57 4.26
C LYS A 7 9.94 58.84 2.96
N ASP A 8 10.75 59.46 2.10
CA ASP A 8 11.17 58.87 0.84
C ASP A 8 12.02 57.60 1.06
N GLU A 9 12.93 57.64 2.04
CA GLU A 9 13.74 56.48 2.43
C GLU A 9 12.87 55.34 3.01
N ARG A 10 11.86 55.68 3.80
CA ARG A 10 10.90 54.69 4.31
C ARG A 10 10.05 54.09 3.19
N VAL A 11 9.64 54.88 2.20
CA VAL A 11 8.92 54.39 1.02
C VAL A 11 9.79 53.44 0.20
N LEU A 12 11.09 53.75 0.05
CA LEU A 12 12.04 52.89 -0.66
C LEU A 12 12.19 51.53 0.06
N GLN A 13 12.44 51.53 1.37
CA GLN A 13 12.57 50.29 2.16
C GLN A 13 11.31 49.43 2.09
N LEU A 14 10.13 50.05 2.18
CA LEU A 14 8.86 49.33 2.05
C LEU A 14 8.66 48.76 0.63
N SER A 15 9.09 49.49 -0.41
CA SER A 15 9.04 49.00 -1.79
C SER A 15 9.97 47.81 -2.00
N GLU A 16 11.19 47.86 -1.48
CA GLU A 16 12.16 46.76 -1.57
C GLU A 16 11.69 45.51 -0.82
N SER A 17 11.14 45.69 0.39
CA SER A 17 10.55 44.60 1.17
C SER A 17 9.37 43.97 0.43
N ARG A 18 8.45 44.77 -0.12
CA ARG A 18 7.34 44.28 -0.94
C ARG A 18 7.84 43.48 -2.14
N ASP A 19 8.85 43.97 -2.85
CA ASP A 19 9.37 43.32 -4.05
C ASP A 19 10.14 42.03 -3.72
N ALA A 20 10.79 41.97 -2.55
CA ALA A 20 11.37 40.73 -2.02
C ALA A 20 10.29 39.69 -1.73
N HIS A 21 9.21 40.07 -1.04
CA HIS A 21 8.09 39.17 -0.77
C HIS A 21 7.39 38.69 -2.05
N LYS A 22 7.24 39.57 -3.05
CA LYS A 22 6.68 39.19 -4.36
C LYS A 22 7.54 38.16 -5.08
N ARG A 23 8.88 38.32 -5.06
CA ARG A 23 9.81 37.35 -5.64
C ARG A 23 9.73 36.01 -4.94
N GLU A 24 9.67 36.00 -3.61
CA GLU A 24 9.57 34.76 -2.84
C GLU A 24 8.23 34.05 -3.04
N ALA A 25 7.12 34.79 -3.10
CA ALA A 25 5.81 34.23 -3.42
C ALA A 25 5.80 33.55 -4.79
N LEU A 26 6.39 34.17 -5.82
CA LEU A 26 6.52 33.58 -7.15
C LEU A 26 7.45 32.35 -7.16
N ARG A 27 8.49 32.32 -6.32
CA ARG A 27 9.38 31.16 -6.18
C ARG A 27 8.63 29.98 -5.57
N LEU A 28 7.91 30.22 -4.47
CA LEU A 28 7.11 29.21 -3.77
C LEU A 28 5.97 28.68 -4.64
N ASP A 29 5.33 29.53 -5.45
CA ASP A 29 4.28 29.11 -6.38
C ASP A 29 4.81 28.11 -7.42
N ARG A 30 5.98 28.41 -8.03
CA ARG A 30 6.65 27.48 -8.97
C ARG A 30 7.03 26.16 -8.31
N GLU A 31 7.56 26.22 -7.09
CA GLU A 31 7.92 25.03 -6.32
C GLU A 31 6.68 24.18 -5.99
N THR A 32 5.58 24.82 -5.61
CA THR A 32 4.29 24.15 -5.35
C THR A 32 3.74 23.47 -6.59
N VAL A 33 3.79 24.12 -7.76
CA VAL A 33 3.37 23.53 -9.03
C VAL A 33 4.23 22.31 -9.37
N ALA A 34 5.56 22.41 -9.20
CA ALA A 34 6.46 21.29 -9.45
C ALA A 34 6.20 20.10 -8.51
N LEU A 35 5.96 20.36 -7.22
CA LEU A 35 5.62 19.32 -6.26
C LEU A 35 4.26 18.66 -6.57
N LYS A 36 3.27 19.43 -6.98
CA LYS A 36 1.97 18.88 -7.43
C LYS A 36 2.13 17.96 -8.64
N ALA A 37 2.94 18.34 -9.62
CA ALA A 37 3.20 17.51 -10.80
C ALA A 37 3.93 16.19 -10.43
N ARG A 38 4.92 16.26 -9.53
CA ARG A 38 5.59 15.05 -9.02
C ARG A 38 4.64 14.17 -8.22
N LEU A 39 3.76 14.75 -7.42
CA LEU A 39 2.77 14.01 -6.65
C LEU A 39 1.83 13.23 -7.58
N THR A 40 1.30 13.88 -8.63
CA THR A 40 0.44 13.20 -9.62
C THR A 40 1.16 12.06 -10.33
N GLU A 41 2.41 12.29 -10.78
CA GLU A 41 3.22 11.25 -11.41
C GLU A 41 3.45 10.05 -10.46
N THR A 42 3.81 10.31 -9.21
CA THR A 42 4.00 9.22 -8.23
C THR A 42 2.71 8.49 -7.89
N SER A 43 1.56 9.18 -7.89
CA SER A 43 0.26 8.58 -7.64
C SER A 43 -0.13 7.60 -8.76
N GLU A 44 0.08 7.99 -10.01
CA GLU A 44 -0.16 7.14 -11.19
C GLU A 44 0.74 5.89 -11.16
N VAL A 45 2.01 6.04 -10.77
CA VAL A 45 2.94 4.91 -10.62
C VAL A 45 2.47 3.95 -9.53
N VAL A 46 1.98 4.46 -8.40
CA VAL A 46 1.47 3.62 -7.31
C VAL A 46 0.24 2.82 -7.75
N GLU A 47 -0.70 3.45 -8.46
CA GLU A 47 -1.91 2.79 -8.97
C GLU A 47 -1.56 1.59 -9.89
N VAL A 48 -0.61 1.79 -10.82
CA VAL A 48 -0.12 0.71 -11.70
C VAL A 48 0.54 -0.42 -10.90
N LEU A 49 1.34 -0.09 -9.88
CA LEU A 49 1.99 -1.11 -9.04
C LEU A 49 0.98 -1.88 -8.18
N GLU A 50 -0.10 -1.25 -7.74
CA GLU A 50 -1.19 -1.92 -7.01
C GLU A 50 -1.95 -2.90 -7.91
N ASP A 51 -2.20 -2.52 -9.16
CA ASP A 51 -2.79 -3.41 -10.17
C ASP A 51 -1.90 -4.62 -10.46
N ASP A 52 -0.59 -4.41 -10.64
CA ASP A 52 0.39 -5.47 -10.84
C ASP A 52 0.47 -6.40 -9.62
N ARG A 53 0.49 -5.84 -8.40
CA ARG A 53 0.45 -6.62 -7.16
C ARG A 53 -0.81 -7.50 -7.10
N ASN A 54 -1.97 -6.92 -7.41
CA ASN A 54 -3.24 -7.64 -7.40
C ASN A 54 -3.31 -8.74 -8.47
N PHE A 55 -2.70 -8.51 -9.63
CA PHE A 55 -2.54 -9.52 -10.68
C PHE A 55 -1.63 -10.67 -10.20
N LEU A 56 -0.46 -10.35 -9.66
CA LEU A 56 0.49 -11.34 -9.16
C LEU A 56 -0.07 -12.16 -7.99
N LEU A 57 -0.84 -11.53 -7.08
CA LEU A 57 -1.54 -12.24 -6.00
C LEU A 57 -2.57 -13.24 -6.53
N ARG A 58 -3.29 -12.89 -7.60
CA ARG A 58 -4.22 -13.81 -8.27
C ARG A 58 -3.47 -14.98 -8.90
N GLN A 59 -2.35 -14.71 -9.58
CA GLN A 59 -1.51 -15.76 -10.16
C GLN A 59 -0.93 -16.70 -9.09
N LEU A 60 -0.45 -16.14 -7.97
CA LEU A 60 0.06 -16.94 -6.85
C LEU A 60 -1.02 -17.87 -6.28
N LYS A 61 -2.22 -17.36 -6.02
CA LYS A 61 -3.33 -18.20 -5.53
C LYS A 61 -3.69 -19.32 -6.51
N LEU A 62 -3.59 -19.07 -7.81
CA LEU A 62 -3.84 -20.09 -8.84
C LEU A 62 -2.74 -21.15 -8.85
N THR A 63 -1.47 -20.76 -8.74
CA THR A 63 -0.35 -21.72 -8.71
C THR A 63 -0.34 -22.54 -7.43
N GLU A 64 -0.69 -21.94 -6.28
CA GLU A 64 -0.88 -22.65 -5.01
C GLU A 64 -1.96 -23.74 -5.13
N LYS A 65 -3.14 -23.39 -5.65
CA LYS A 65 -4.22 -24.37 -5.92
C LYS A 65 -3.77 -25.48 -6.86
N LYS A 66 -3.06 -25.13 -7.94
CA LYS A 66 -2.51 -26.13 -8.88
C LYS A 66 -1.52 -27.06 -8.18
N SER A 67 -0.65 -26.51 -7.33
CA SER A 67 0.33 -27.30 -6.58
C SER A 67 -0.34 -28.23 -5.56
N GLU A 68 -1.43 -27.79 -4.93
CA GLU A 68 -2.21 -28.58 -3.99
C GLU A 68 -2.85 -29.78 -4.69
N VAL A 69 -3.52 -29.53 -5.83
CA VAL A 69 -4.13 -30.59 -6.66
C VAL A 69 -3.07 -31.61 -7.09
N LEU A 70 -1.89 -31.16 -7.52
CA LEU A 70 -0.80 -32.06 -7.90
C LEU A 70 -0.27 -32.85 -6.69
N ARG A 71 -0.20 -32.23 -5.51
CA ARG A 71 0.24 -32.92 -4.29
C ARG A 71 -0.77 -33.99 -3.85
N VAL A 72 -2.05 -33.69 -3.91
CA VAL A 72 -3.13 -34.66 -3.64
C VAL A 72 -3.08 -35.81 -4.64
N ALA A 73 -2.98 -35.52 -5.95
CA ALA A 73 -2.88 -36.55 -6.98
C ALA A 73 -1.65 -37.46 -6.80
N LEU A 74 -0.51 -36.89 -6.39
CA LEU A 74 0.69 -37.66 -6.05
C LEU A 74 0.51 -38.49 -4.78
N GLY A 75 -0.12 -37.94 -3.74
CA GLY A 75 -0.44 -38.67 -2.50
C GLY A 75 -1.32 -39.90 -2.79
N SER A 76 -2.42 -39.72 -3.52
CA SER A 76 -3.31 -40.82 -3.89
C SER A 76 -2.63 -41.91 -4.74
N ARG A 77 -1.64 -41.54 -5.57
CA ARG A 77 -0.86 -42.50 -6.37
C ARG A 77 0.18 -43.25 -5.53
N MET A 78 0.67 -42.65 -4.44
CA MET A 78 1.58 -43.30 -3.51
C MET A 78 0.85 -44.24 -2.53
N ASP A 79 -0.39 -43.90 -2.17
CA ASP A 79 -1.23 -44.72 -1.29
C ASP A 79 -1.83 -45.95 -1.99
N ASN A 80 -1.91 -45.94 -3.33
CA ASN A 80 -2.27 -47.10 -4.17
C ASN A 80 -1.13 -47.46 -5.16
N PRO A 81 -0.09 -48.20 -4.74
CA PRO A 81 1.00 -48.62 -5.60
C PRO A 81 0.68 -49.86 -6.46
N SER A 82 -0.59 -50.22 -6.66
CA SER A 82 -0.98 -51.32 -7.55
C SER A 82 -0.93 -50.85 -9.00
N GLU A 83 0.06 -51.36 -9.73
CA GLU A 83 0.11 -51.32 -11.19
C GLU A 83 -1.14 -51.99 -11.79
N ASP A 84 -1.62 -51.42 -12.88
CA ASP A 84 -2.79 -51.82 -13.67
C ASP A 84 -4.16 -51.66 -13.01
N ASP A 85 -4.78 -50.48 -13.15
CA ASP A 85 -6.16 -50.47 -13.64
C ASP A 85 -6.57 -49.13 -14.26
N VAL A 86 -7.03 -49.22 -15.50
CA VAL A 86 -7.73 -48.15 -16.21
C VAL A 86 -9.17 -48.19 -15.71
N SER A 87 -9.47 -47.46 -14.63
CA SER A 87 -10.86 -47.31 -14.18
C SER A 87 -11.18 -45.86 -13.81
N GLU A 88 -12.10 -45.32 -14.60
CA GLU A 88 -12.91 -44.12 -14.42
C GLU A 88 -12.88 -43.49 -13.01
N VAL A 89 -12.04 -42.48 -12.81
CA VAL A 89 -12.29 -41.47 -11.78
C VAL A 89 -13.26 -40.45 -12.35
N SER A 90 -14.54 -40.81 -12.27
CA SER A 90 -15.68 -39.91 -12.39
C SER A 90 -15.73 -39.01 -11.16
N THR A 91 -15.12 -37.83 -11.25
CA THR A 91 -15.63 -36.59 -10.64
C THR A 91 -15.08 -35.38 -11.42
N ASN A 92 -15.94 -34.82 -12.26
CA ASN A 92 -15.94 -33.41 -12.69
C ASN A 92 -14.76 -32.94 -13.57
N ALA A 93 -14.36 -33.76 -14.56
CA ALA A 93 -13.48 -33.31 -15.64
C ALA A 93 -14.08 -32.15 -16.46
N ASP A 94 -15.41 -32.06 -16.53
CA ASP A 94 -16.12 -31.00 -17.26
C ASP A 94 -16.06 -29.63 -16.55
N ASP A 95 -16.03 -29.59 -15.20
CA ASP A 95 -15.81 -28.34 -14.44
C ASP A 95 -14.35 -27.87 -14.56
N LEU A 96 -13.40 -28.80 -14.64
CA LEU A 96 -11.98 -28.52 -14.88
C LEU A 96 -11.73 -27.98 -16.29
N LEU A 97 -12.41 -28.53 -17.29
CA LEU A 97 -12.32 -28.07 -18.68
C LEU A 97 -13.03 -26.72 -18.88
N ALA A 98 -14.13 -26.44 -18.17
CA ALA A 98 -14.80 -25.14 -18.16
C ALA A 98 -13.93 -24.05 -17.50
N ALA A 99 -13.24 -24.38 -16.40
CA ALA A 99 -12.27 -23.49 -15.76
C ALA A 99 -11.04 -23.24 -16.64
N MET A 100 -10.60 -24.23 -17.43
CA MET A 100 -9.51 -24.07 -18.40
C MET A 100 -9.93 -23.30 -19.67
N LYS A 101 -11.17 -23.44 -20.16
CA LYS A 101 -11.68 -22.65 -21.29
C LYS A 101 -11.89 -21.17 -20.95
N ALA A 102 -12.18 -20.83 -19.70
CA ALA A 102 -12.21 -19.44 -19.23
C ALA A 102 -10.82 -18.75 -19.27
N VAL A 103 -9.74 -19.53 -19.37
CA VAL A 103 -8.35 -19.04 -19.45
C VAL A 103 -7.94 -18.66 -20.88
N GLU A 104 -8.62 -19.17 -21.91
CA GLU A 104 -8.25 -18.92 -23.33
C GLU A 104 -8.75 -17.57 -23.88
N GLY A 105 -9.68 -16.91 -23.17
CA GLY A 105 -10.32 -15.66 -23.63
C GLY A 105 -9.72 -14.36 -23.11
N MET A 106 -8.79 -14.38 -22.15
CA MET A 106 -8.16 -13.16 -21.64
C MET A 106 -6.91 -12.84 -22.45
N THR A 107 -7.14 -12.33 -23.66
CA THR A 107 -6.09 -11.78 -24.52
C THR A 107 -5.31 -10.70 -23.76
N LEU A 108 -4.00 -10.94 -23.64
CA LEU A 108 -2.99 -9.99 -23.21
C LEU A 108 -3.17 -8.63 -23.91
N PRO A 109 -3.15 -7.49 -23.19
CA PRO A 109 -2.62 -6.27 -23.76
C PRO A 109 -1.15 -6.51 -24.09
N LYS A 110 -0.78 -6.25 -25.34
CA LYS A 110 0.58 -6.39 -25.89
C LYS A 110 1.62 -5.68 -25.03
N LEU A 111 2.21 -6.37 -24.06
CA LEU A 111 3.50 -5.98 -23.49
C LEU A 111 4.60 -6.71 -24.26
N VAL A 112 5.08 -5.99 -25.27
CA VAL A 112 6.37 -6.07 -25.95
C VAL A 112 7.28 -7.22 -25.47
N THR A 113 7.35 -8.21 -26.34
CA THR A 113 8.44 -9.17 -26.56
C THR A 113 9.83 -8.67 -26.13
N ARG A 114 10.32 -9.13 -24.98
CA ARG A 114 11.75 -9.41 -24.74
C ARG A 114 11.88 -10.42 -23.61
N PHE A 115 11.73 -11.70 -23.90
CA PHE A 115 12.58 -12.78 -23.36
C PHE A 115 12.09 -14.08 -23.98
N SER A 116 12.91 -14.62 -24.87
CA SER A 116 12.70 -15.87 -25.59
C SER A 116 12.44 -17.05 -24.66
N ASN A 117 11.49 -17.91 -25.03
CA ASN A 117 11.58 -19.32 -24.71
C ASN A 117 11.06 -20.14 -25.90
N PRO A 118 11.92 -20.89 -26.63
CA PRO A 118 11.46 -22.00 -27.44
C PRO A 118 11.46 -23.30 -26.61
N ALA A 119 10.67 -24.26 -27.09
CA ALA A 119 10.66 -25.69 -26.72
C ALA A 119 9.63 -26.12 -25.67
N SER A 120 8.44 -26.40 -26.22
CA SER A 120 7.73 -27.67 -26.02
C SER A 120 8.67 -28.86 -25.89
N VAL A 121 8.48 -29.66 -24.83
CA VAL A 121 9.10 -30.99 -24.67
C VAL A 121 7.97 -32.01 -24.75
N THR A 122 7.87 -32.66 -25.91
CA THR A 122 7.29 -33.98 -26.07
C THR A 122 8.28 -34.72 -26.96
N GLU A 123 9.10 -35.58 -26.37
CA GLU A 123 9.77 -36.62 -27.14
C GLU A 123 9.97 -37.84 -26.26
N GLU A 124 9.64 -38.96 -26.89
CA GLU A 124 9.45 -40.30 -26.38
C GLU A 124 10.72 -40.89 -25.76
N ILE A 125 10.48 -41.84 -24.86
CA ILE A 125 11.51 -42.65 -24.24
C ILE A 125 11.88 -43.78 -25.20
N GLU A 126 13.09 -43.73 -25.76
CA GLU A 126 13.77 -44.86 -26.40
C GLU A 126 15.08 -45.14 -25.67
N PRO A 127 15.44 -46.42 -25.39
CA PRO A 127 16.56 -46.75 -24.52
C PRO A 127 17.83 -47.04 -25.33
N PHE A 128 18.85 -46.17 -25.27
CA PHE A 128 20.18 -46.53 -25.78
C PHE A 128 21.34 -46.12 -24.88
N LYS A 129 22.23 -47.12 -24.71
CA LYS A 129 23.50 -47.11 -23.98
C LYS A 129 24.54 -46.22 -24.69
N HIS A 130 25.53 -45.79 -23.89
CA HIS A 130 26.90 -45.31 -24.23
C HIS A 130 27.26 -43.86 -23.80
N SER A 131 27.92 -43.80 -22.64
CA SER A 131 28.99 -42.93 -22.09
C SER A 131 29.35 -41.53 -22.64
N GLY A 132 28.49 -40.80 -23.36
CA GLY A 132 28.76 -39.42 -23.79
C GLY A 132 27.90 -38.32 -23.11
N GLY A 133 26.72 -38.67 -22.60
CA GLY A 133 25.71 -37.71 -22.11
C GLY A 133 25.97 -37.13 -20.71
N SER A 134 26.73 -37.84 -19.88
CA SER A 134 26.97 -37.46 -18.47
C SER A 134 27.71 -36.12 -18.34
N SER A 135 28.63 -35.82 -19.26
CA SER A 135 29.42 -34.58 -19.21
C SER A 135 28.58 -33.32 -19.49
N LYS A 136 27.67 -33.37 -20.49
CA LYS A 136 26.78 -32.22 -20.81
C LYS A 136 25.79 -31.95 -19.68
N LEU A 137 25.23 -33.00 -19.07
CA LEU A 137 24.31 -32.87 -17.94
C LEU A 137 25.03 -32.32 -16.70
N LEU A 138 26.24 -32.80 -16.40
CA LEU A 138 27.09 -32.25 -15.33
C LEU A 138 27.46 -30.78 -15.56
N LEU A 139 27.78 -30.39 -16.79
CA LEU A 139 28.06 -28.99 -17.15
C LEU A 139 26.82 -28.10 -16.97
N SER A 140 25.63 -28.60 -17.33
CA SER A 140 24.35 -27.91 -17.11
C SER A 140 24.05 -27.73 -15.61
N LEU A 141 24.21 -28.80 -14.81
CA LEU A 141 24.04 -28.74 -13.35
C LEU A 141 25.05 -27.78 -12.70
N ARG A 142 26.33 -27.81 -13.10
CA ARG A 142 27.33 -26.86 -12.61
C ARG A 142 27.01 -25.40 -12.97
N ARG A 143 26.39 -25.14 -14.12
CA ARG A 143 25.91 -23.79 -14.48
C ARG A 143 24.72 -23.38 -13.62
N LYS A 144 23.73 -24.27 -13.44
CA LYS A 144 22.59 -24.02 -12.55
C LYS A 144 23.04 -23.76 -11.11
N LEU A 145 23.98 -24.54 -10.60
CA LEU A 145 24.53 -24.39 -9.26
C LEU A 145 25.31 -23.07 -9.10
N ARG A 146 26.02 -22.60 -10.13
CA ARG A 146 26.63 -21.27 -10.13
C ARG A 146 25.60 -20.14 -10.14
N LYS A 147 24.52 -20.28 -10.92
CA LYS A 147 23.41 -19.31 -10.93
C LYS A 147 22.71 -19.23 -9.58
N LEU A 148 22.39 -20.39 -8.99
CA LEU A 148 21.77 -20.47 -7.67
C LEU A 148 22.68 -19.89 -6.58
N LYS A 149 23.99 -20.19 -6.59
CA LYS A 149 24.95 -19.57 -5.67
C LYS A 149 25.00 -18.05 -5.80
N LYS A 150 24.94 -17.52 -7.02
CA LYS A 150 24.87 -16.07 -7.25
C LYS A 150 23.54 -15.49 -6.74
N SER A 151 22.42 -16.16 -6.98
CA SER A 151 21.09 -15.75 -6.49
C SER A 151 21.05 -15.70 -4.97
N ILE A 152 21.55 -16.75 -4.30
CA ILE A 152 21.63 -16.80 -2.84
C ILE A 152 22.54 -15.68 -2.30
N ALA A 153 23.66 -15.40 -2.96
CA ALA A 153 24.54 -14.31 -2.55
C ALA A 153 23.87 -12.94 -2.70
N SER A 154 23.14 -12.70 -3.81
CA SER A 154 22.40 -11.45 -3.99
C SER A 154 21.22 -11.31 -3.03
N GLU A 155 20.51 -12.39 -2.73
CA GLU A 155 19.41 -12.39 -1.75
C GLU A 155 19.92 -12.16 -0.33
N LYS A 156 21.05 -12.75 0.04
CA LYS A 156 21.71 -12.47 1.33
C LYS A 156 22.11 -11.01 1.45
N GLN A 157 22.68 -10.44 0.39
CA GLN A 157 23.03 -9.02 0.37
C GLN A 157 21.78 -8.12 0.51
N LEU A 158 20.68 -8.49 -0.15
CA LEU A 158 19.41 -7.78 -0.01
C LEU A 158 18.86 -7.86 1.42
N LEU A 159 18.95 -9.03 2.07
CA LEU A 159 18.56 -9.19 3.47
C LEU A 159 19.40 -8.32 4.40
N ASP A 160 20.73 -8.31 4.22
CA ASP A 160 21.62 -7.45 5.01
C ASP A 160 21.28 -5.95 4.81
N ASP A 161 20.92 -5.55 3.60
CA ASP A 161 20.53 -4.17 3.31
C ASP A 161 19.14 -3.83 3.89
N LEU A 162 18.20 -4.77 3.93
CA LEU A 162 16.93 -4.60 4.64
C LEU A 162 17.13 -4.51 6.15
N ASP A 163 17.98 -5.35 6.73
CA ASP A 163 18.26 -5.34 8.17
C ASP A 163 18.87 -3.99 8.60
N ARG A 164 19.76 -3.42 7.78
CA ARG A 164 20.29 -2.06 7.98
C ARG A 164 19.20 -0.99 7.92
N GLN A 165 18.25 -1.10 6.97
CA GLN A 165 17.12 -0.16 6.87
C GLN A 165 16.16 -0.30 8.06
N VAL A 166 15.90 -1.51 8.52
CA VAL A 166 15.06 -1.72 9.73
C VAL A 166 15.75 -1.15 10.96
N ALA A 167 17.07 -1.33 11.08
CA ALA A 167 17.84 -0.75 12.16
C ALA A 167 17.81 0.79 12.13
N SER A 168 17.96 1.40 10.95
CA SER A 168 17.86 2.85 10.82
C SER A 168 16.46 3.36 11.18
N ILE A 169 15.39 2.72 10.70
CA ILE A 169 14.01 3.08 11.05
C ILE A 169 13.77 2.96 12.57
N LYS A 170 14.31 1.92 13.22
CA LYS A 170 14.19 1.78 14.68
C LYS A 170 14.87 2.92 15.44
N ILE A 171 16.07 3.32 15.03
CA ILE A 171 16.78 4.45 15.64
C ILE A 171 15.98 5.74 15.44
N HIS A 172 15.48 6.00 14.23
CA HIS A 172 14.66 7.19 13.96
C HIS A 172 13.34 7.17 14.75
N ARG A 173 12.76 6.00 15.00
CA ARG A 173 11.59 5.84 15.88
C ARG A 173 11.90 6.10 17.34
N GLU A 174 13.06 5.67 17.82
CA GLU A 174 13.50 5.98 19.19
C GLU A 174 13.79 7.47 19.37
N GLU A 175 14.40 8.12 18.37
CA GLU A 175 14.65 9.57 18.37
C GLU A 175 13.35 10.38 18.30
N ASN A 176 12.34 9.91 17.56
CA ASN A 176 11.06 10.59 17.37
C ASN A 176 9.89 9.92 18.13
N TRP A 177 10.18 9.17 19.19
CA TRP A 177 9.16 8.38 19.89
C TRP A 177 8.00 9.22 20.41
N LEU A 178 8.28 10.48 20.79
CA LEU A 178 7.30 11.43 21.29
C LEU A 178 6.33 11.87 20.19
N GLU A 179 6.84 12.14 18.99
CA GLU A 179 6.03 12.47 17.82
C GLU A 179 5.20 11.27 17.38
N GLU A 180 5.80 10.07 17.34
CA GLU A 180 5.08 8.84 17.01
C GLU A 180 3.96 8.54 18.02
N HIS A 181 4.22 8.75 19.32
CA HIS A 181 3.22 8.60 20.36
C HIS A 181 2.08 9.63 20.26
N LEU A 182 2.39 10.89 19.92
CA LEU A 182 1.37 11.92 19.68
C LEU A 182 0.48 11.54 18.49
N VAL A 183 1.08 11.09 17.39
CA VAL A 183 0.33 10.64 16.21
C VAL A 183 -0.53 9.42 16.54
N GLU A 184 -0.04 8.49 17.35
CA GLU A 184 -0.83 7.33 17.81
C GLU A 184 -2.04 7.76 18.65
N CYS A 185 -1.89 8.77 19.53
CA CYS A 185 -3.00 9.36 20.27
C CYS A 185 -4.05 10.01 19.34
N ILE A 186 -3.59 10.72 18.30
CA ILE A 186 -4.46 11.32 17.28
C ILE A 186 -5.23 10.23 16.53
N ARG A 187 -4.56 9.15 16.10
CA ARG A 187 -5.20 8.01 15.41
C ARG A 187 -6.24 7.32 16.29
N ALA A 188 -5.95 7.13 17.58
CA ALA A 188 -6.91 6.52 18.51
C ALA A 188 -8.18 7.37 18.64
N VAL A 189 -8.05 8.70 18.76
CA VAL A 189 -9.20 9.62 18.78
C VAL A 189 -9.96 9.61 17.45
N GLN A 190 -9.25 9.56 16.32
CA GLN A 190 -9.88 9.42 15.00
C GLN A 190 -10.68 8.12 14.88
N GLY A 191 -10.16 7.00 15.37
CA GLY A 191 -10.86 5.72 15.45
C GLY A 191 -12.16 5.82 16.26
N ASP A 192 -12.13 6.51 17.41
CA ASP A 192 -13.33 6.75 18.23
C ASP A 192 -14.35 7.63 17.51
N ILE A 193 -13.91 8.67 16.80
CA ILE A 193 -14.79 9.53 15.99
C ILE A 193 -15.49 8.69 14.92
N LEU A 194 -14.75 7.86 14.20
CA LEU A 194 -15.31 6.97 13.17
C LEU A 194 -16.27 5.96 13.79
N ALA A 195 -15.93 5.38 14.95
CA ALA A 195 -16.81 4.46 15.67
C ALA A 195 -18.13 5.15 16.09
N ARG A 196 -18.07 6.36 16.65
CA ARG A 196 -19.26 7.16 17.00
C ARG A 196 -20.10 7.50 15.78
N ARG A 197 -19.47 7.85 14.65
CA ARG A 197 -20.18 8.10 13.38
C ARG A 197 -20.87 6.85 12.86
N ARG A 198 -20.20 5.70 12.87
CA ARG A 198 -20.78 4.40 12.48
C ARG A 198 -21.98 4.03 13.37
N GLN A 199 -21.88 4.25 14.68
CA GLN A 199 -22.97 4.03 15.63
C GLN A 199 -24.15 5.00 15.44
N ALA A 200 -23.89 6.27 15.14
CA ALA A 200 -24.94 7.25 14.83
C ALA A 200 -25.70 6.90 13.54
N LEU A 201 -25.00 6.41 12.52
CA LEU A 201 -25.59 5.95 11.27
C LEU A 201 -26.44 4.69 11.46
N SER A 202 -25.97 3.71 12.25
CA SER A 202 -26.74 2.50 12.54
C SER A 202 -27.93 2.76 13.46
N GLY A 203 -27.81 3.66 14.44
CA GLY A 203 -28.91 4.10 15.32
C GLY A 203 -30.01 4.87 14.58
N SER A 204 -29.66 5.64 13.56
CA SER A 204 -30.63 6.36 12.69
C SER A 204 -31.52 5.40 11.89
N LEU A 205 -30.98 4.24 11.47
CA LEU A 205 -31.76 3.21 10.77
C LEU A 205 -32.65 2.38 11.70
N ALA A 206 -32.33 2.29 12.99
CA ALA A 206 -33.09 1.53 13.98
C ALA A 206 -34.29 2.31 14.58
N SER A 207 -34.33 3.64 14.45
CA SER A 207 -35.37 4.49 15.07
C SER A 207 -36.36 5.09 14.06
N ARG A 208 -36.85 4.29 13.10
CA ARG A 208 -37.93 4.75 12.21
C ARG A 208 -39.26 4.06 12.56
N PRO A 209 -40.13 4.69 13.39
CA PRO A 209 -41.51 4.22 13.50
C PRO A 209 -42.20 4.47 12.16
N SER A 210 -42.84 3.41 11.66
CA SER A 210 -43.67 3.40 10.45
C SER A 210 -44.79 4.44 10.56
N HIS A 211 -44.70 5.57 9.86
CA HIS A 211 -45.87 6.35 9.46
C HIS A 211 -45.62 7.17 8.19
N ARG A 212 -46.47 6.86 7.19
CA ARG A 212 -46.95 7.57 5.98
C ARG A 212 -46.09 8.63 5.27
N PRO A 213 -46.03 8.59 3.91
CA PRO A 213 -45.42 9.64 3.10
C PRO A 213 -46.40 10.82 2.94
N SER A 214 -45.99 12.02 3.34
CA SER A 214 -46.59 13.28 2.90
C SER A 214 -45.53 14.07 2.14
N THR A 215 -45.90 14.46 0.93
CA THR A 215 -45.22 15.32 -0.03
C THR A 215 -44.98 16.73 0.52
N VAL A 216 -43.77 17.29 0.29
CA VAL A 216 -43.41 18.67 -0.14
C VAL A 216 -41.86 18.73 -0.22
N PRO A 217 -41.25 19.41 -1.22
CA PRO A 217 -39.85 19.26 -1.56
C PRO A 217 -38.98 20.20 -0.71
N ASN A 218 -37.82 19.74 -0.24
CA ASN A 218 -36.86 20.61 0.40
C ASN A 218 -35.46 20.44 -0.18
N ALA A 219 -34.94 21.56 -0.64
CA ALA A 219 -33.62 21.75 -1.18
C ALA A 219 -32.56 21.45 -0.12
N ARG A 220 -31.74 20.41 -0.32
CA ARG A 220 -30.47 20.19 0.40
C ARG A 220 -29.66 19.01 -0.14
N ARG A 221 -29.63 18.80 -1.46
CA ARG A 221 -28.87 17.68 -2.07
C ARG A 221 -27.43 18.00 -2.47
N ASP A 222 -26.94 19.22 -2.28
CA ASP A 222 -25.65 19.60 -2.86
C ASP A 222 -24.46 19.48 -1.91
N MET A 223 -24.64 19.02 -0.66
CA MET A 223 -23.51 18.82 0.28
C MET A 223 -23.09 17.36 0.48
N THR A 224 -23.89 16.37 0.08
CA THR A 224 -23.52 14.96 0.21
C THR A 224 -22.63 14.48 -0.93
N ALA A 225 -22.76 15.08 -2.13
CA ALA A 225 -21.89 14.77 -3.27
C ALA A 225 -20.43 15.22 -3.05
N SER A 226 -20.21 16.27 -2.25
CA SER A 226 -18.86 16.71 -1.90
C SER A 226 -18.16 15.81 -0.87
N LEU A 227 -18.92 15.01 -0.10
CA LEU A 227 -18.37 14.06 0.87
C LEU A 227 -17.91 12.77 0.18
N GLU A 228 -18.66 12.26 -0.80
CA GLU A 228 -18.25 11.14 -1.65
C GLU A 228 -17.02 11.48 -2.52
N GLN A 229 -16.87 12.73 -2.96
CA GLN A 229 -15.67 13.20 -3.67
C GLN A 229 -14.44 13.42 -2.77
N ILE A 230 -14.62 13.54 -1.45
CA ILE A 230 -13.52 13.57 -0.48
C ILE A 230 -13.14 12.15 -0.05
N GLU A 231 -14.06 11.19 -0.14
CA GLU A 231 -13.84 9.76 0.17
C GLU A 231 -12.86 9.06 -0.78
N THR A 232 -12.56 9.67 -1.93
CA THR A 232 -11.59 9.19 -2.93
C THR A 232 -10.19 9.80 -2.79
N LEU A 233 -9.97 10.73 -1.85
CA LEU A 233 -8.66 11.33 -1.61
C LEU A 233 -7.89 10.55 -0.55
N VAL A 234 -6.98 9.69 -1.04
CA VAL A 234 -5.86 9.07 -0.33
C VAL A 234 -6.29 8.32 0.93
N ARG A 235 -6.84 7.11 0.78
CA ARG A 235 -6.90 6.16 1.90
C ARG A 235 -5.48 6.01 2.47
N ASP A 236 -5.34 6.11 3.78
CA ASP A 236 -4.06 5.83 4.44
C ASP A 236 -3.66 4.36 4.24
N SER A 237 -2.46 3.98 4.70
CA SER A 237 -1.89 2.62 4.55
C SER A 237 -2.79 1.49 5.11
N TRP A 238 -3.92 1.84 5.73
CA TRP A 238 -4.88 0.98 6.40
C TRP A 238 -6.30 1.07 5.81
N GLY A 239 -6.50 1.84 4.74
CA GLY A 239 -7.74 1.83 3.97
C GLY A 239 -8.84 2.77 4.49
N GLU A 240 -8.57 3.66 5.43
CA GLU A 240 -9.53 4.63 5.96
C GLU A 240 -9.26 6.04 5.37
N PRO A 241 -10.31 6.86 5.16
CA PRO A 241 -10.13 8.21 4.65
C PRO A 241 -9.45 9.10 5.72
N PRO A 242 -8.38 9.83 5.37
CA PRO A 242 -7.62 10.62 6.32
C PRO A 242 -8.49 11.76 6.83
N LEU A 243 -8.83 11.69 8.13
CA LEU A 243 -9.50 12.80 8.80
C LEU A 243 -8.48 13.95 8.95
N LEU A 244 -8.68 15.02 8.18
CA LEU A 244 -7.96 16.28 8.35
C LEU A 244 -8.04 16.73 9.81
N LEU A 245 -6.92 17.22 10.37
CA LEU A 245 -6.84 17.72 11.75
C LEU A 245 -7.89 18.80 12.06
N ASP A 246 -8.34 19.54 11.05
CA ASP A 246 -9.39 20.57 11.15
C ASP A 246 -10.79 20.00 11.44
N VAL A 247 -10.98 18.67 11.29
CA VAL A 247 -12.25 17.98 11.60
C VAL A 247 -12.38 17.66 13.09
N LEU A 248 -11.28 17.77 13.86
CA LEU A 248 -11.30 17.53 15.31
C LEU A 248 -12.02 18.66 16.03
N THR A 249 -13.09 18.32 16.75
CA THR A 249 -13.75 19.25 17.66
C THR A 249 -12.81 19.62 18.81
N SER A 250 -13.11 20.71 19.53
CA SER A 250 -12.35 21.06 20.74
C SER A 250 -12.33 19.91 21.77
N SER A 251 -13.41 19.13 21.86
CA SER A 251 -13.47 17.94 22.72
C SER A 251 -12.46 16.88 22.27
N ASP A 252 -12.40 16.58 20.97
CA ASP A 252 -11.49 15.57 20.43
C ASP A 252 -10.03 15.96 20.65
N ARG A 253 -9.70 17.25 20.50
CA ARG A 253 -8.36 17.78 20.80
C ARG A 253 -7.99 17.61 22.28
N CYS A 254 -8.93 17.87 23.18
CA CYS A 254 -8.72 17.61 24.61
C CYS A 254 -8.51 16.13 24.90
N ASP A 255 -9.21 15.24 24.20
CA ASP A 255 -9.07 13.80 24.39
C ASP A 255 -7.72 13.28 23.85
N VAL A 256 -7.19 13.85 22.76
CA VAL A 256 -5.81 13.60 22.31
C VAL A 256 -4.82 13.98 23.42
N LEU A 257 -4.95 15.19 23.97
CA LEU A 257 -4.04 15.67 25.02
C LEU A 257 -4.12 14.85 26.30
N LYS A 258 -5.32 14.44 26.72
CA LYS A 258 -5.51 13.56 27.89
C LYS A 258 -4.80 12.22 27.69
N ARG A 259 -4.92 11.62 26.50
CA ARG A 259 -4.26 10.35 26.17
C ARG A 259 -2.76 10.50 26.12
N PHE A 260 -2.28 11.56 25.48
CA PHE A 260 -0.86 11.85 25.36
C PHE A 260 -0.20 12.10 26.73
N LEU A 261 -0.86 12.84 27.63
CA LEU A 261 -0.38 13.10 28.98
C LEU A 261 -0.58 11.93 29.95
N ALA A 262 -1.33 10.89 29.56
CA ALA A 262 -1.49 9.69 30.37
C ALA A 262 -0.27 8.75 30.29
N ASP A 263 0.62 8.91 29.31
CA ASP A 263 1.88 8.15 29.26
C ASP A 263 2.85 8.72 30.31
N GLU A 264 3.29 7.83 31.22
CA GLU A 264 4.17 8.18 32.34
C GLU A 264 5.49 8.83 31.88
N ARG A 265 6.00 8.46 30.70
CA ARG A 265 7.24 9.04 30.14
C ARG A 265 7.03 10.49 29.72
N VAL A 266 5.87 10.80 29.14
CA VAL A 266 5.48 12.16 28.78
C VAL A 266 5.28 12.99 30.05
N ALA A 267 4.57 12.43 31.04
CA ALA A 267 4.35 13.09 32.33
C ALA A 267 5.67 13.40 33.06
N ALA A 268 6.65 12.49 33.01
CA ALA A 268 7.98 12.70 33.57
C ALA A 268 8.74 13.85 32.87
N ILE A 269 8.67 13.94 31.53
CA ILE A 269 9.28 15.03 30.76
C ILE A 269 8.64 16.37 31.13
N VAL A 270 7.30 16.44 31.13
CA VAL A 270 6.58 17.68 31.47
C VAL A 270 6.91 18.13 32.89
N SER A 271 6.97 17.19 33.85
CA SER A 271 7.33 17.48 35.24
C SER A 271 8.79 17.96 35.38
N SER A 272 9.70 17.49 34.52
CA SER A 272 11.10 17.93 34.52
C SER A 272 11.29 19.35 33.94
N LEU A 273 10.41 19.77 33.03
CA LEU A 273 10.42 21.12 32.44
C LEU A 273 9.94 22.18 33.45
N ASP A 274 8.99 21.82 34.32
CA ASP A 274 8.44 22.70 35.35
C ASP A 274 9.44 22.99 36.50
N GLN A 275 10.53 22.23 36.59
CA GLN A 275 11.57 22.37 37.63
C GLN A 275 12.76 23.23 37.21
N LYS A 276 12.80 23.78 35.99
CA LYS A 276 13.85 24.74 35.59
C LYS A 276 13.49 26.15 36.10
N PRO A 277 14.20 26.70 37.10
CA PRO A 277 14.00 28.09 37.48
C PRO A 277 14.47 29.00 36.33
N VAL A 278 13.62 29.95 35.97
CA VAL A 278 13.93 31.09 35.08
C VAL A 278 14.87 32.05 35.80
#